data_AF-A0A1A8MM31-F1
#
_entry.id   AF-A0A1A8MM31-F1
#
_cell.length_a   1.000
_cell.length_b   1.000
_cell.length_c   1.000
_cell.angle_alpha   90.00
_cell.angle_beta   90.00
_cell.angle_gamma   90.00
#
_symmetry.space_group_name_H-M   'P 1'
#
loop_
_entity.id
_entity.type
_entity.pdbx_description
1 polymer ?
#
loop_
_entity_poly.entity_id
_entity_poly.type
_entity_poly.pdbx_seq_one_letter_code
_entity_poly.pdbx_strand_id
1 'polypeptide(L)'
;PSAPDSQRISRTSSSSGSSCDSLALSSPSPELLHEVTLSQDEACRKLLDLQESVCRAVPQLMEFVSSNWRCKQHLEKHLEEIKEATERIVGSVMCFQTFALGIKGNARHLTDINLQTRLYKQLLTVEDCAVILQQTTSALNMAGWTLHTLCQDPDEVQTPDQLDRFVMVARTVPDDIKRLVSIIYANSKLLFKSPQKDPESVEDDDDYIELMVKDEKQEKEEEPKENISPTSETNDNMGPSDSSSTKEQHLSSLSEHCRLYFGALQKAIGAFVDSLHNGQPPEKFISQSKLVIMVGQRLVNTLCKEAHRQELSQSLLCKSNHLCALLKQLAVATKKAALHFPDKQALLEVKEFAKDLAQRAQHFRISLDL
;
A
#
# COMPACT_ATOMS: atom_id res chain seq x y z
N PRO A 1 -55.62 -56.46 -41.73
CA PRO A 1 -54.22 -56.20 -41.33
C PRO A 1 -54.07 -54.78 -40.77
N SER A 2 -53.95 -54.72 -39.43
CA SER A 2 -53.36 -53.67 -38.59
C SER A 2 -53.96 -52.25 -38.59
N ALA A 3 -54.53 -51.90 -37.43
CA ALA A 3 -55.12 -50.62 -36.93
C ALA A 3 -54.05 -49.49 -36.74
N PRO A 4 -54.31 -48.28 -36.18
CA PRO A 4 -55.47 -47.72 -35.43
C PRO A 4 -56.00 -46.37 -35.99
N ASP A 5 -57.18 -45.82 -35.68
CA ASP A 5 -58.03 -45.60 -34.49
C ASP A 5 -58.00 -44.14 -34.00
N SER A 6 -59.17 -43.66 -33.58
CA SER A 6 -59.67 -42.30 -33.77
C SER A 6 -59.60 -41.38 -32.53
N GLN A 7 -59.58 -40.07 -32.83
CA GLN A 7 -60.39 -39.00 -32.21
C GLN A 7 -60.05 -38.37 -30.82
N ARG A 8 -59.89 -37.03 -30.88
CA ARG A 8 -60.69 -35.98 -30.18
C ARG A 8 -60.07 -35.20 -28.99
N ILE A 9 -59.77 -33.93 -29.26
CA ILE A 9 -59.97 -32.66 -28.52
C ILE A 9 -59.88 -32.67 -26.97
N SER A 10 -59.01 -31.82 -26.39
CA SER A 10 -59.37 -30.79 -25.37
C SER A 10 -58.17 -29.96 -24.89
N ARG A 11 -58.41 -28.66 -24.74
CA ARG A 11 -57.57 -27.65 -24.08
C ARG A 11 -57.54 -27.88 -22.57
N THR A 12 -56.36 -27.79 -21.94
CA THR A 12 -56.24 -27.37 -20.52
C THR A 12 -54.96 -26.57 -20.31
N SER A 13 -55.12 -25.47 -19.59
CA SER A 13 -54.07 -24.59 -19.08
C SER A 13 -53.36 -25.24 -17.90
N SER A 14 -52.05 -25.01 -17.74
CA SER A 14 -51.37 -25.17 -16.45
C SER A 14 -50.23 -24.17 -16.35
N SER A 15 -50.34 -23.32 -15.34
CA SER A 15 -49.39 -22.32 -14.91
C SER A 15 -48.42 -22.88 -13.87
N SER A 16 -47.23 -22.26 -13.82
CA SER A 16 -46.34 -22.06 -12.68
C SER A 16 -45.16 -23.03 -12.48
N GLY A 17 -43.95 -22.46 -12.56
CA GLY A 17 -42.80 -22.85 -11.74
C GLY A 17 -41.43 -22.64 -12.40
N SER A 18 -40.60 -21.77 -11.80
CA SER A 18 -39.12 -21.71 -11.93
C SER A 18 -38.58 -21.04 -13.21
N SER A 19 -37.63 -20.09 -13.21
CA SER A 19 -36.79 -19.44 -12.20
C SER A 19 -36.28 -18.13 -12.81
N CYS A 20 -35.96 -17.16 -11.97
CA CYS A 20 -35.34 -15.88 -12.29
C CYS A 20 -33.99 -16.03 -13.01
N ASP A 21 -33.88 -15.58 -14.26
CA ASP A 21 -32.58 -15.22 -14.86
C ASP A 21 -32.29 -13.76 -14.54
N SER A 22 -31.63 -13.55 -13.40
CA SER A 22 -30.97 -12.29 -13.11
C SER A 22 -29.75 -12.17 -14.01
N LEU A 23 -29.80 -11.20 -14.93
CA LEU A 23 -28.60 -10.59 -15.50
C LEU A 23 -27.87 -9.86 -14.36
N ALA A 24 -27.09 -10.62 -13.59
CA ALA A 24 -26.10 -10.07 -12.69
C ALA A 24 -25.03 -9.41 -13.55
N LEU A 25 -25.15 -8.09 -13.68
CA LEU A 25 -24.04 -7.21 -14.01
C LEU A 25 -22.89 -7.61 -13.10
N SER A 26 -21.82 -8.14 -13.69
CA SER A 26 -20.57 -8.40 -13.02
C SER A 26 -20.06 -7.11 -12.39
N SER A 27 -20.40 -6.93 -11.11
CA SER A 27 -19.67 -6.07 -10.20
C SER A 27 -18.20 -6.48 -10.26
N PRO A 28 -17.22 -5.55 -10.30
CA PRO A 28 -15.83 -5.92 -10.10
C PRO A 28 -15.73 -6.48 -8.68
N SER A 29 -15.69 -7.82 -8.60
CA SER A 29 -15.37 -8.54 -7.38
C SER A 29 -14.06 -7.95 -6.83
N PRO A 30 -13.95 -7.68 -5.52
CA PRO A 30 -12.72 -7.15 -4.95
C PRO A 30 -11.60 -8.13 -5.31
N GLU A 31 -10.59 -7.64 -6.03
CA GLU A 31 -9.32 -8.32 -6.21
C GLU A 31 -8.96 -8.92 -4.84
N LEU A 32 -8.96 -10.26 -4.73
CA LEU A 32 -8.41 -10.93 -3.57
C LEU A 32 -6.93 -10.60 -3.56
N LEU A 33 -6.59 -9.51 -2.88
CA LEU A 33 -5.26 -8.93 -2.86
C LEU A 33 -4.31 -10.01 -2.37
N HIS A 34 -3.41 -10.43 -3.25
CA HIS A 34 -2.38 -11.39 -2.93
C HIS A 34 -1.54 -10.82 -1.78
N GLU A 35 -1.64 -11.44 -0.60
CA GLU A 35 -0.89 -11.10 0.61
C GLU A 35 -0.02 -12.28 1.01
N VAL A 36 1.18 -12.03 1.55
CA VAL A 36 2.03 -13.10 2.08
C VAL A 36 1.49 -13.51 3.45
N THR A 37 0.97 -14.73 3.55
CA THR A 37 0.43 -15.33 4.78
C THR A 37 1.47 -16.11 5.59
N LEU A 38 2.70 -16.20 5.11
CA LEU A 38 3.82 -16.89 5.76
C LEU A 38 4.21 -16.20 7.08
N SER A 39 4.77 -16.99 8.01
CA SER A 39 5.43 -16.44 9.19
C SER A 39 6.63 -15.58 8.78
N GLN A 40 7.07 -14.69 9.68
CA GLN A 40 8.24 -13.84 9.45
C GLN A 40 9.47 -14.64 9.00
N ASP A 41 9.80 -15.74 9.67
CA ASP A 41 10.99 -16.55 9.38
C ASP A 41 10.88 -17.30 8.05
N GLU A 42 9.69 -17.79 7.70
CA GLU A 42 9.43 -18.43 6.40
C GLU A 42 9.48 -17.43 5.25
N ALA A 43 8.87 -16.25 5.45
CA ALA A 43 8.89 -15.18 4.47
C ALA A 43 10.32 -14.69 4.22
N CYS A 44 11.10 -14.50 5.29
CA CYS A 44 12.50 -14.10 5.23
C CYS A 44 13.36 -15.15 4.52
N ARG A 45 13.23 -16.44 4.86
CA ARG A 45 13.95 -17.53 4.17
C ARG A 45 13.60 -17.58 2.69
N LYS A 46 12.32 -17.55 2.34
CA LYS A 46 11.88 -17.56 0.94
C LYS A 46 12.39 -16.35 0.18
N LEU A 47 12.43 -15.17 0.80
CA LEU A 47 12.99 -13.96 0.20
C LEU A 47 14.49 -14.10 -0.08
N LEU A 48 15.24 -14.68 0.87
CA LEU A 48 16.66 -14.98 0.70
C LEU A 48 16.91 -15.92 -0.48
N ASP A 49 16.17 -17.03 -0.55
CA ASP A 49 16.32 -18.03 -1.62
C ASP A 49 16.05 -17.42 -2.99
N LEU A 50 15.01 -16.57 -3.10
CA LEU A 50 14.68 -15.85 -4.33
C LEU A 50 15.76 -14.82 -4.70
N GLN A 51 16.28 -14.06 -3.73
CA GLN A 51 17.38 -13.14 -3.97
C GLN A 51 18.62 -13.88 -4.47
N GLU A 52 18.99 -15.00 -3.84
CA GLU A 52 20.16 -15.79 -4.23
C GLU A 52 19.98 -16.38 -5.63
N SER A 53 18.77 -16.87 -5.95
CA SER A 53 18.46 -17.38 -7.29
C SER A 53 18.73 -16.33 -8.38
N VAL A 54 18.33 -15.07 -8.17
CA VAL A 54 18.60 -14.00 -9.14
C VAL A 54 20.09 -13.65 -9.17
N CYS A 55 20.73 -13.52 -8.01
CA CYS A 55 22.15 -13.22 -7.91
C CYS A 55 23.05 -14.30 -8.53
N ARG A 56 22.58 -15.55 -8.59
CA ARG A 56 23.28 -16.68 -9.24
C ARG A 56 23.00 -16.75 -10.74
N ALA A 57 21.82 -16.36 -11.20
CA ALA A 57 21.44 -16.42 -12.62
C ALA A 57 22.17 -15.36 -13.46
N VAL A 58 22.29 -14.12 -12.95
CA VAL A 58 22.88 -13.01 -13.72
C VAL A 58 24.34 -13.26 -14.13
N PRO A 59 25.25 -13.72 -13.24
CA PRO A 59 26.63 -13.99 -13.61
C PRO A 59 26.79 -15.03 -14.72
N GLN A 60 25.87 -15.99 -14.85
CA GLN A 60 25.90 -17.01 -15.91
C GLN A 60 25.77 -16.38 -17.31
N LEU A 61 24.96 -15.32 -17.44
CA LEU A 61 24.91 -14.55 -18.69
C LEU A 61 26.16 -13.70 -18.88
N MET A 62 26.65 -13.07 -17.80
CA MET A 62 27.78 -12.14 -17.87
C MET A 62 29.10 -12.82 -18.26
N GLU A 63 29.22 -14.14 -18.07
CA GLU A 63 30.36 -14.92 -18.57
C GLU A 63 30.52 -14.84 -20.10
N PHE A 64 29.41 -14.64 -20.83
CA PHE A 64 29.42 -14.52 -22.28
C PHE A 64 29.57 -13.08 -22.78
N VAL A 65 29.30 -12.08 -21.94
CA VAL A 65 29.27 -10.65 -22.32
C VAL A 65 30.65 -10.03 -22.15
N SER A 66 31.49 -10.16 -23.18
CA SER A 66 32.82 -9.52 -23.30
C SER A 66 32.79 -8.33 -24.28
N SER A 67 33.93 -7.80 -24.73
CA SER A 67 33.95 -6.68 -25.69
C SER A 67 33.50 -7.09 -27.10
N ASN A 68 33.72 -8.34 -27.50
CA ASN A 68 33.45 -8.85 -28.86
C ASN A 68 32.43 -9.98 -28.88
N TRP A 69 31.62 -10.11 -27.84
CA TRP A 69 30.63 -11.20 -27.69
C TRP A 69 29.55 -11.22 -28.78
N ARG A 70 29.38 -10.12 -29.51
CA ARG A 70 28.48 -10.01 -30.66
C ARG A 70 29.08 -10.50 -31.96
N CYS A 71 30.35 -10.90 -31.99
CA CYS A 71 30.96 -11.42 -33.21
C CYS A 71 30.32 -12.77 -33.58
N LYS A 72 30.22 -13.05 -34.89
CA LYS A 72 29.53 -14.24 -35.40
C LYS A 72 30.09 -15.54 -34.81
N GLN A 73 31.41 -15.66 -34.70
CA GLN A 73 32.07 -16.88 -34.19
C GLN A 73 31.73 -17.16 -32.72
N HIS A 74 31.69 -16.12 -31.88
CA HIS A 74 31.36 -16.26 -30.46
C HIS A 74 29.87 -16.58 -30.30
N LEU A 75 29.02 -15.80 -30.98
CA LEU A 75 27.58 -15.95 -30.87
C LEU A 75 27.11 -17.30 -31.40
N GLU A 76 27.62 -17.77 -32.55
CA GLU A 76 27.26 -19.08 -33.11
C GLU A 76 27.59 -20.25 -32.16
N LYS A 77 28.67 -20.13 -31.38
CA LYS A 77 29.06 -21.15 -30.40
C LYS A 77 28.22 -21.12 -29.12
N HIS A 78 27.82 -19.94 -28.68
CA HIS A 78 27.24 -19.69 -27.35
C HIS A 78 25.76 -19.27 -27.38
N LEU A 79 25.11 -19.24 -28.54
CA LEU A 79 23.76 -18.69 -28.71
C LEU A 79 22.72 -19.36 -27.81
N GLU A 80 22.68 -20.69 -27.79
CA GLU A 80 21.71 -21.44 -26.98
C GLU A 80 21.97 -21.23 -25.48
N GLU A 81 23.22 -21.17 -25.07
CA GLU A 81 23.60 -20.93 -23.66
C GLU A 81 23.20 -19.52 -23.22
N ILE A 82 23.40 -18.52 -24.08
CA ILE A 82 22.95 -17.13 -23.86
C ILE A 82 21.43 -17.07 -23.76
N LYS A 83 20.71 -17.78 -24.63
CA LYS A 83 19.25 -17.86 -24.62
C LYS A 83 18.74 -18.51 -23.32
N GLU A 84 19.30 -19.66 -22.93
CA GLU A 84 18.95 -20.33 -21.68
C GLU A 84 19.25 -19.46 -20.46
N ALA A 85 20.40 -18.74 -20.44
CA ALA A 85 20.75 -17.82 -19.37
C ALA A 85 19.75 -16.64 -19.29
N THR A 86 19.34 -16.10 -20.43
CA THR A 86 18.32 -15.05 -20.54
C THR A 86 16.98 -15.51 -19.96
N GLU A 87 16.51 -16.69 -20.37
CA GLU A 87 15.27 -17.30 -19.87
C GLU A 87 15.34 -17.59 -18.36
N ARG A 88 16.48 -18.09 -17.87
CA ARG A 88 16.71 -18.35 -16.44
C ARG A 88 16.68 -17.07 -15.61
N ILE A 89 17.28 -15.98 -16.10
CA ILE A 89 17.22 -14.66 -15.46
C ILE A 89 15.76 -14.20 -15.37
N VAL A 90 15.03 -14.20 -16.49
CA VAL A 90 13.61 -13.82 -16.50
C VAL A 90 12.81 -14.66 -15.51
N GLY A 91 12.95 -16.00 -15.55
CA GLY A 91 12.26 -16.90 -14.63
C GLY A 91 12.54 -16.55 -13.16
N SER A 92 13.81 -16.38 -12.79
CA SER A 92 14.21 -16.04 -11.42
C SER A 92 13.65 -14.69 -10.95
N VAL A 93 13.68 -13.66 -11.81
CA VAL A 93 13.18 -12.32 -11.51
C VAL A 93 11.66 -12.32 -11.40
N MET A 94 10.95 -13.04 -12.27
CA MET A 94 9.49 -13.18 -12.20
C MET A 94 9.05 -13.94 -10.94
N CYS A 95 9.79 -14.97 -10.52
CA CYS A 95 9.54 -15.65 -9.25
C CYS A 95 9.72 -14.70 -8.05
N PHE A 96 10.79 -13.89 -8.06
CA PHE A 96 11.00 -12.85 -7.05
C PHE A 96 9.87 -11.81 -7.05
N GLN A 97 9.51 -11.28 -8.22
CA GLN A 97 8.44 -10.30 -8.39
C GLN A 97 7.09 -10.83 -7.87
N THR A 98 6.75 -12.09 -8.20
CA THR A 98 5.51 -12.72 -7.74
C THR A 98 5.42 -12.72 -6.22
N PHE A 99 6.52 -13.04 -5.53
CA PHE A 99 6.57 -12.96 -4.07
C PHE A 99 6.53 -11.50 -3.56
N ALA A 100 7.22 -10.59 -4.24
CA ALA A 100 7.26 -9.17 -3.90
C ALA A 100 5.89 -8.48 -4.05
N LEU A 101 5.03 -8.94 -4.98
CA LEU A 101 3.63 -8.50 -5.08
C LEU A 101 2.83 -8.84 -3.82
N GLY A 102 3.08 -10.00 -3.22
CA GLY A 102 2.49 -10.35 -1.93
C GLY A 102 2.91 -9.39 -0.81
N ILE A 103 4.19 -9.00 -0.80
CA ILE A 103 4.75 -8.02 0.15
C ILE A 103 4.13 -6.64 -0.08
N LYS A 104 3.88 -6.26 -1.34
CA LYS A 104 3.14 -5.04 -1.72
C LYS A 104 1.73 -5.03 -1.11
N GLY A 105 1.06 -6.18 -1.05
CA GLY A 105 -0.20 -6.37 -0.35
C GLY A 105 -0.06 -6.09 1.15
N ASN A 106 0.89 -6.76 1.81
CA ASN A 106 1.14 -6.61 3.25
C ASN A 106 1.52 -5.16 3.63
N ALA A 107 2.26 -4.47 2.77
CA ALA A 107 2.67 -3.08 2.97
C ALA A 107 1.50 -2.09 3.10
N ARG A 108 0.29 -2.46 2.65
CA ARG A 108 -0.93 -1.64 2.81
C ARG A 108 -1.33 -1.47 4.27
N HIS A 109 -0.92 -2.40 5.14
CA HIS A 109 -1.22 -2.39 6.57
C HIS A 109 -0.20 -1.60 7.39
N LEU A 110 0.88 -1.11 6.77
CA LEU A 110 1.86 -0.25 7.43
C LEU A 110 1.22 1.09 7.79
N THR A 111 1.47 1.54 9.02
CA THR A 111 1.02 2.86 9.52
C THR A 111 1.95 3.99 9.09
N ASP A 112 3.22 3.69 8.82
CA ASP A 112 4.20 4.66 8.33
C ASP A 112 4.11 4.83 6.81
N ILE A 113 3.61 5.99 6.40
CA ILE A 113 3.42 6.38 5.00
C ILE A 113 4.77 6.59 4.29
N ASN A 114 5.81 7.05 4.99
CA ASN A 114 7.13 7.26 4.41
C ASN A 114 7.78 5.91 4.09
N LEU A 115 7.71 4.97 5.03
CA LEU A 115 8.16 3.59 4.81
C LEU A 115 7.38 2.95 3.67
N GLN A 116 6.05 3.05 3.69
CA GLN A 116 5.19 2.52 2.63
C GLN A 116 5.56 3.11 1.26
N THR A 117 5.76 4.42 1.16
CA THR A 117 6.16 5.10 -0.07
C THR A 117 7.54 4.64 -0.55
N ARG A 118 8.52 4.54 0.36
CA ARG A 118 9.87 4.06 0.03
C ARG A 118 9.85 2.61 -0.45
N LEU A 119 9.07 1.75 0.21
CA LEU A 119 8.93 0.34 -0.16
C LEU A 119 8.25 0.21 -1.53
N TYR A 120 7.16 0.95 -1.79
CA TYR A 120 6.49 0.94 -3.10
C TYR A 120 7.38 1.46 -4.22
N LYS A 121 8.16 2.53 -3.98
CA LYS A 121 9.13 3.01 -4.98
C LYS A 121 10.12 1.93 -5.38
N GLN A 122 10.66 1.19 -4.41
CA GLN A 122 11.63 0.11 -4.70
C GLN A 122 10.98 -1.13 -5.32
N LEU A 123 9.77 -1.48 -4.90
CA LEU A 123 8.97 -2.53 -5.54
C LEU A 123 8.68 -2.20 -7.01
N LEU A 124 8.32 -0.94 -7.30
CA LEU A 124 8.07 -0.49 -8.66
C LEU A 124 9.34 -0.58 -9.53
N THR A 125 10.50 -0.19 -9.01
CA THR A 125 11.77 -0.34 -9.74
C THR A 125 12.04 -1.79 -10.14
N VAL A 126 11.83 -2.76 -9.24
CA VAL A 126 12.01 -4.19 -9.55
C VAL A 126 10.93 -4.69 -10.52
N GLU A 127 9.69 -4.22 -10.39
CA GLU A 127 8.58 -4.51 -11.30
C GLU A 127 8.88 -4.02 -12.73
N ASP A 128 9.38 -2.79 -12.87
CA ASP A 128 9.80 -2.22 -14.16
C ASP A 128 10.93 -3.04 -14.78
N CYS A 129 11.93 -3.44 -14.00
CA CYS A 129 13.01 -4.31 -14.48
C CYS A 129 12.46 -5.66 -15.00
N ALA A 130 11.56 -6.30 -14.25
CA ALA A 130 10.95 -7.57 -14.65
C ALA A 130 10.19 -7.44 -15.97
N VAL A 131 9.40 -6.37 -16.13
CA VAL A 131 8.66 -6.06 -17.37
C VAL A 131 9.62 -5.86 -18.54
N ILE A 132 10.70 -5.08 -18.36
CA ILE A 132 11.66 -4.83 -19.46
C ILE A 132 12.37 -6.12 -19.87
N LEU A 133 12.81 -6.94 -18.91
CA LEU A 133 13.46 -8.23 -19.19
C LEU A 133 12.53 -9.20 -19.91
N GLN A 134 11.25 -9.24 -19.52
CA GLN A 134 10.25 -10.06 -20.19
C GLN A 134 9.98 -9.56 -21.61
N GLN A 135 9.77 -8.26 -21.80
CA GLN A 135 9.50 -7.65 -23.12
C GLN A 135 10.66 -7.88 -24.10
N THR A 136 11.89 -7.64 -23.66
CA THR A 136 13.09 -7.85 -24.49
C THR A 136 13.25 -9.32 -24.86
N THR A 137 13.05 -10.24 -23.92
CA THR A 137 13.09 -11.70 -24.20
C THR A 137 11.98 -12.13 -25.16
N SER A 138 10.74 -11.63 -25.00
CA SER A 138 9.65 -11.91 -25.92
C SER A 138 9.92 -11.38 -27.33
N ALA A 139 10.51 -10.19 -27.46
CA ALA A 139 10.92 -9.64 -28.74
C ALA A 139 12.02 -10.50 -29.42
N LEU A 140 13.01 -10.96 -28.65
CA LEU A 140 14.07 -11.87 -29.15
C LEU A 140 13.51 -13.23 -29.59
N ASN A 141 12.55 -13.77 -28.82
CA ASN A 141 11.84 -15.01 -29.18
C ASN A 141 11.02 -14.85 -30.45
N MET A 142 10.31 -13.73 -30.63
CA MET A 142 9.58 -13.45 -31.87
C MET A 142 10.51 -13.26 -33.08
N ALA A 143 11.70 -12.69 -32.87
CA ALA A 143 12.75 -12.57 -33.88
C ALA A 143 13.48 -13.89 -34.16
N GLY A 144 13.17 -14.96 -33.40
CA GLY A 144 13.69 -16.31 -33.61
C GLY A 144 15.16 -16.49 -33.27
N TRP A 145 15.78 -15.59 -32.50
CA TRP A 145 17.22 -15.65 -32.14
C TRP A 145 18.16 -15.82 -33.34
N THR A 146 17.85 -15.17 -34.47
CA THR A 146 18.65 -15.36 -35.70
C THR A 146 20.02 -14.68 -35.61
N LEU A 147 21.08 -15.43 -35.95
CA LEU A 147 22.46 -14.92 -35.92
C LEU A 147 22.66 -13.65 -36.75
N HIS A 148 22.03 -13.56 -37.92
CA HIS A 148 22.12 -12.37 -38.79
C HIS A 148 21.63 -11.09 -38.11
N THR A 149 20.64 -11.19 -37.22
CA THR A 149 20.03 -10.02 -36.55
C THR A 149 20.78 -9.66 -35.28
N LEU A 150 21.44 -10.63 -34.65
CA LEU A 150 22.12 -10.47 -33.37
C LEU A 150 23.63 -10.25 -33.50
N CYS A 151 24.25 -10.61 -34.61
CA CYS A 151 25.66 -10.32 -34.83
C CYS A 151 25.86 -8.81 -35.03
N GLN A 152 26.89 -8.26 -34.39
CA GLN A 152 27.33 -6.89 -34.62
C GLN A 152 28.81 -6.93 -35.00
N ASP A 153 29.17 -6.20 -36.05
CA ASP A 153 30.55 -6.05 -36.48
C ASP A 153 31.26 -5.06 -35.53
N PRO A 154 32.44 -5.37 -34.97
CA PRO A 154 33.21 -4.43 -34.15
C PRO A 154 33.56 -3.12 -34.87
N ASP A 155 33.65 -3.14 -36.21
CA ASP A 155 34.07 -1.98 -37.01
C ASP A 155 32.91 -1.04 -37.41
N GLU A 156 31.65 -1.44 -37.13
CA GLU A 156 30.45 -0.64 -37.42
C GLU A 156 29.90 0.08 -36.17
N VAL A 157 29.16 1.18 -36.38
CA VAL A 157 28.51 1.92 -35.29
C VAL A 157 27.40 1.04 -34.71
N GLN A 158 27.63 0.52 -33.51
CA GLN A 158 26.68 -0.32 -32.79
C GLN A 158 25.46 0.50 -32.37
N THR A 159 24.28 0.06 -32.82
CA THR A 159 23.00 0.58 -32.32
C THR A 159 22.46 -0.37 -31.25
N PRO A 160 22.12 0.13 -30.04
CA PRO A 160 21.62 -0.73 -28.97
C PRO A 160 20.33 -1.44 -29.41
N ASP A 161 20.33 -2.78 -29.36
CA ASP A 161 19.17 -3.59 -29.69
C ASP A 161 18.45 -4.14 -28.43
N GLN A 162 17.53 -5.09 -28.63
CA GLN A 162 16.78 -5.71 -27.53
C GLN A 162 17.67 -6.55 -26.61
N LEU A 163 18.73 -7.17 -27.13
CA LEU A 163 19.66 -7.97 -26.36
C LEU A 163 20.61 -7.07 -25.54
N ASP A 164 21.05 -5.94 -26.10
CA ASP A 164 21.80 -4.93 -25.34
C ASP A 164 20.97 -4.35 -24.20
N ARG A 165 19.70 -4.03 -24.49
CA ARG A 165 18.75 -3.56 -23.48
C ARG A 165 18.53 -4.62 -22.40
N PHE A 166 18.39 -5.90 -22.76
CA PHE A 166 18.29 -7.00 -21.79
C PHE A 166 19.51 -7.04 -20.87
N VAL A 167 20.71 -7.09 -21.43
CA VAL A 167 21.97 -7.19 -20.68
C VAL A 167 22.20 -5.96 -19.78
N MET A 168 21.81 -4.77 -20.25
CA MET A 168 21.89 -3.53 -19.47
C MET A 168 20.97 -3.55 -18.25
N VAL A 169 19.76 -4.12 -18.34
CA VAL A 169 18.87 -4.24 -17.19
C VAL A 169 19.29 -5.41 -16.30
N ALA A 170 19.65 -6.55 -16.88
CA ALA A 170 20.04 -7.76 -16.15
C ALA A 170 21.20 -7.51 -15.17
N ARG A 171 22.16 -6.64 -15.52
CA ARG A 171 23.28 -6.27 -14.63
C ARG A 171 22.87 -5.43 -13.42
N THR A 172 21.80 -4.63 -13.48
CA THR A 172 21.39 -3.74 -12.38
C THR A 172 20.43 -4.42 -11.41
N VAL A 173 19.63 -5.36 -11.93
CA VAL A 173 18.57 -6.06 -11.18
C VAL A 173 19.04 -6.66 -9.85
N PRO A 174 20.19 -7.35 -9.75
CA PRO A 174 20.66 -7.88 -8.46
C PRO A 174 20.81 -6.81 -7.38
N ASP A 175 21.26 -5.61 -7.74
CA ASP A 175 21.46 -4.52 -6.79
C ASP A 175 20.15 -3.83 -6.42
N ASP A 176 19.22 -3.70 -7.37
CA ASP A 176 17.86 -3.22 -7.10
C ASP A 176 17.13 -4.19 -6.15
N ILE A 177 17.25 -5.51 -6.37
CA ILE A 177 16.70 -6.55 -5.50
C ILE A 177 17.34 -6.49 -4.10
N LYS A 178 18.67 -6.43 -3.99
CA LYS A 178 19.34 -6.31 -2.67
C LYS A 178 18.86 -5.09 -1.89
N ARG A 179 18.68 -3.94 -2.57
CA ARG A 179 18.14 -2.72 -1.95
C ARG A 179 16.73 -2.93 -1.42
N LEU A 180 15.86 -3.56 -2.21
CA LEU A 180 14.49 -3.90 -1.79
C LEU A 180 14.49 -4.89 -0.61
N VAL A 181 15.26 -5.96 -0.70
CA VAL A 181 15.34 -7.00 0.33
C VAL A 181 15.88 -6.44 1.65
N SER A 182 16.87 -5.55 1.61
CA SER A 182 17.37 -4.85 2.80
C SER A 182 16.28 -4.06 3.52
N ILE A 183 15.41 -3.35 2.78
CA ILE A 183 14.28 -2.62 3.36
C ILE A 183 13.27 -3.60 3.97
N ILE A 184 12.99 -4.71 3.30
CA ILE A 184 12.05 -5.72 3.80
C ILE A 184 12.58 -6.34 5.10
N TYR A 185 13.88 -6.70 5.17
CA TYR A 185 14.46 -7.28 6.39
C TYR A 185 14.41 -6.31 7.56
N ALA A 186 14.79 -5.05 7.35
CA ALA A 186 14.74 -4.02 8.37
C ALA A 186 13.33 -3.81 8.96
N ASN A 187 12.29 -4.13 8.18
CA ASN A 187 10.88 -3.94 8.56
C ASN A 187 10.09 -5.26 8.62
N SER A 188 10.78 -6.40 8.72
CA SER A 188 10.17 -7.73 8.60
C SER A 188 9.11 -8.02 9.66
N LYS A 189 9.31 -7.54 10.89
CA LYS A 189 8.33 -7.65 11.99
C LYS A 189 7.01 -6.90 11.71
N LEU A 190 7.05 -5.85 10.88
CA LEU A 190 5.89 -5.03 10.53
C LEU A 190 5.18 -5.57 9.27
N LEU A 191 5.94 -6.22 8.38
CA LEU A 191 5.45 -6.73 7.11
C LEU A 191 4.87 -8.14 7.19
N PHE A 192 5.32 -8.95 8.15
CA PHE A 192 4.92 -10.34 8.29
C PHE A 192 4.33 -10.61 9.67
N LYS A 193 3.39 -11.55 9.73
CA LYS A 193 2.81 -11.97 11.01
C LYS A 193 3.84 -12.81 11.75
N SER A 194 4.10 -12.47 13.02
CA SER A 194 4.80 -13.38 13.93
C SER A 194 3.89 -14.60 14.15
N PRO A 195 4.42 -15.83 14.15
CA PRO A 195 3.63 -17.00 14.51
C PRO A 195 3.12 -16.80 15.94
N GLN A 196 1.81 -16.57 16.07
CA GLN A 196 1.12 -16.61 17.35
C GLN A 196 1.32 -18.02 17.91
N LYS A 197 2.03 -18.16 19.03
CA LYS A 197 1.72 -19.24 19.96
C LYS A 197 0.28 -19.03 20.41
N ASP A 198 -0.51 -20.10 20.37
CA ASP A 198 -1.92 -20.10 20.78
C ASP A 198 -2.13 -19.42 22.15
N PRO A 199 -3.30 -18.78 22.36
CA PRO A 199 -3.57 -17.93 23.51
C PRO A 199 -3.96 -18.77 24.74
N GLU A 200 -3.01 -19.52 25.31
CA GLU A 200 -3.14 -20.10 26.65
C GLU A 200 -1.78 -20.09 27.37
N SER A 201 -1.32 -18.90 27.77
CA SER A 201 -0.53 -18.72 28.99
C SER A 201 -0.55 -17.24 29.34
N VAL A 202 -1.18 -16.96 30.47
CA VAL A 202 -0.96 -15.76 31.28
C VAL A 202 0.51 -15.81 31.75
N GLU A 203 1.13 -14.65 31.97
CA GLU A 203 2.48 -14.45 32.58
C GLU A 203 3.64 -14.36 31.55
N ASP A 204 3.97 -13.15 31.09
CA ASP A 204 4.93 -12.26 31.78
C ASP A 204 5.10 -10.95 30.99
N ASP A 205 4.80 -9.84 31.67
CA ASP A 205 5.20 -8.48 31.32
C ASP A 205 6.73 -8.38 31.40
N ASP A 206 7.42 -7.88 30.36
CA ASP A 206 8.62 -7.02 30.51
C ASP A 206 9.33 -6.53 29.21
N ASP A 207 8.86 -6.82 27.99
CA ASP A 207 9.65 -6.50 26.76
C ASP A 207 9.03 -5.45 25.80
N TYR A 208 8.21 -4.51 26.29
CA TYR A 208 7.62 -3.44 25.44
C TYR A 208 8.10 -2.02 25.75
N ILE A 209 9.02 -1.85 26.71
CA ILE A 209 9.57 -0.53 27.08
C ILE A 209 10.77 -0.12 26.20
N GLU A 210 11.40 -1.03 25.45
CA GLU A 210 12.68 -0.74 24.78
C GLU A 210 12.58 -0.04 23.40
N LEU A 211 11.39 0.06 22.80
CA LEU A 211 11.21 0.72 21.49
C LEU A 211 10.93 2.24 21.56
N MET A 212 10.98 2.85 22.74
CA MET A 212 10.64 4.29 22.92
C MET A 212 11.82 5.18 23.31
N VAL A 213 13.06 4.68 23.28
CA VAL A 213 14.25 5.44 23.76
C VAL A 213 15.29 5.74 22.66
N LYS A 214 15.10 5.31 21.40
CA LYS A 214 16.16 5.43 20.37
C LYS A 214 16.07 6.57 19.36
N ASP A 215 15.06 7.44 19.40
CA ASP A 215 14.90 8.52 18.40
C ASP A 215 15.04 9.96 18.96
N GLU A 216 15.85 10.19 20.00
CA GLU A 216 16.19 11.56 20.47
C GLU A 216 17.70 11.89 20.40
N LYS A 217 18.39 11.51 19.33
CA LYS A 217 19.68 12.14 19.00
C LYS A 217 19.84 12.38 17.50
N GLN A 218 19.26 13.48 17.02
CA GLN A 218 19.94 14.52 16.25
C GLN A 218 18.89 15.44 15.64
N GLU A 219 18.78 16.66 16.18
CA GLU A 219 18.63 17.88 15.39
C GLU A 219 18.81 19.08 16.33
N LYS A 220 20.01 19.68 16.26
CA LYS A 220 20.27 21.01 16.81
C LYS A 220 19.89 22.02 15.75
N GLU A 221 19.11 23.01 16.20
CA GLU A 221 19.03 24.41 15.80
C GLU A 221 19.67 24.83 14.46
N GLU A 222 18.86 25.45 13.60
CA GLU A 222 19.08 26.85 13.19
C GLU A 222 17.80 27.45 12.56
N GLU A 223 17.34 28.60 13.10
CA GLU A 223 16.27 29.44 12.57
C GLU A 223 16.67 30.12 11.23
N PRO A 224 15.72 30.78 10.52
CA PRO A 224 15.71 32.25 10.63
C PRO A 224 14.34 32.95 10.53
N LYS A 225 14.12 33.84 11.52
CA LYS A 225 13.70 35.27 11.49
C LYS A 225 12.79 35.84 10.37
N GLU A 226 11.77 36.54 10.86
CA GLU A 226 10.83 37.47 10.20
C GLU A 226 11.48 38.67 9.50
N ASN A 227 10.83 39.23 8.45
CA ASN A 227 10.43 40.65 8.42
C ASN A 227 9.51 41.07 7.23
N ILE A 228 8.31 41.54 7.58
CA ILE A 228 7.58 42.79 7.20
C ILE A 228 7.35 43.20 5.71
N SER A 229 6.04 43.28 5.38
CA SER A 229 5.18 44.16 4.49
C SER A 229 5.74 45.50 3.92
N PRO A 230 5.03 46.36 3.10
CA PRO A 230 3.63 46.31 2.56
C PRO A 230 3.38 46.87 1.12
N THR A 231 2.11 46.81 0.64
CA THR A 231 1.38 47.73 -0.31
C THR A 231 1.87 47.88 -1.76
N SER A 232 1.10 48.15 -2.84
CA SER A 232 -0.30 48.55 -3.14
C SER A 232 -0.46 48.67 -4.69
N GLU A 233 -1.66 48.37 -5.23
CA GLU A 233 -2.32 48.92 -6.46
C GLU A 233 -1.60 48.74 -7.83
N THR A 234 -2.22 48.57 -9.01
CA THR A 234 -3.44 49.14 -9.62
C THR A 234 -3.84 48.34 -10.89
N ASN A 235 -5.15 48.26 -11.20
CA ASN A 235 -5.84 48.35 -12.52
C ASN A 235 -5.45 47.42 -13.71
N ASP A 236 -6.32 46.97 -14.63
CA ASP A 236 -7.74 47.21 -14.95
C ASP A 236 -8.17 46.19 -16.04
N ASN A 237 -9.48 45.88 -16.09
CA ASN A 237 -10.30 45.59 -17.30
C ASN A 237 -10.05 44.30 -18.13
N MET A 238 -11.02 43.60 -18.72
CA MET A 238 -12.49 43.72 -18.88
C MET A 238 -12.95 42.42 -19.59
N GLY A 239 -14.12 41.87 -19.26
CA GLY A 239 -14.79 40.88 -20.13
C GLY A 239 -15.64 39.82 -19.40
N PRO A 240 -16.98 39.82 -19.57
CA PRO A 240 -17.91 39.11 -18.69
C PRO A 240 -18.34 37.75 -19.26
N SER A 241 -18.68 36.79 -18.39
CA SER A 241 -19.71 35.77 -18.68
C SER A 241 -20.09 35.00 -17.41
N ASP A 242 -21.37 35.16 -17.06
CA ASP A 242 -22.29 34.29 -16.34
C ASP A 242 -21.80 32.94 -15.80
N SER A 243 -21.97 32.75 -14.50
CA SER A 243 -22.76 31.67 -13.87
C SER A 243 -22.31 31.44 -12.43
N SER A 244 -22.70 32.35 -11.54
CA SER A 244 -22.65 32.09 -10.09
C SER A 244 -23.79 31.14 -9.71
N SER A 245 -23.53 29.84 -9.59
CA SER A 245 -24.28 28.90 -8.71
C SER A 245 -23.85 27.42 -8.83
N THR A 246 -22.54 27.08 -8.84
CA THR A 246 -22.18 25.64 -8.89
C THR A 246 -20.90 25.23 -8.15
N LYS A 247 -20.49 25.97 -7.11
CA LYS A 247 -19.39 25.53 -6.23
C LYS A 247 -19.84 24.90 -4.90
N GLU A 248 -21.12 24.98 -4.54
CA GLU A 248 -21.62 24.51 -3.23
C GLU A 248 -22.37 23.16 -3.27
N GLN A 249 -22.61 22.58 -4.44
CA GLN A 249 -23.42 21.35 -4.56
C GLN A 249 -22.63 20.04 -4.70
N HIS A 250 -21.30 20.06 -4.58
CA HIS A 250 -20.44 18.89 -4.81
C HIS A 250 -19.77 18.32 -3.53
N LEU A 251 -20.08 18.86 -2.35
CA LEU A 251 -19.62 18.38 -1.04
C LEU A 251 -20.62 17.45 -0.34
N SER A 252 -21.84 17.32 -0.87
CA SER A 252 -23.03 16.90 -0.10
C SER A 252 -23.29 15.40 0.00
N SER A 253 -22.34 14.53 -0.32
CA SER A 253 -22.48 13.10 0.01
C SER A 253 -21.16 12.43 0.35
N LEU A 254 -20.49 12.93 1.39
CA LEU A 254 -19.44 12.16 2.04
C LEU A 254 -20.00 10.77 2.44
N SER A 255 -19.23 9.73 2.17
CA SER A 255 -19.63 8.32 2.32
C SER A 255 -20.36 8.03 3.65
N GLU A 256 -21.41 7.22 3.60
CA GLU A 256 -22.12 6.70 4.78
C GLU A 256 -21.16 6.11 5.82
N HIS A 257 -20.05 5.54 5.34
CA HIS A 257 -18.96 5.02 6.18
C HIS A 257 -18.31 6.10 7.06
N CYS A 258 -18.10 7.31 6.55
CA CYS A 258 -17.56 8.42 7.35
C CYS A 258 -18.52 8.80 8.49
N ARG A 259 -19.82 8.88 8.21
CA ARG A 259 -20.85 9.19 9.22
C ARG A 259 -20.86 8.16 10.34
N LEU A 260 -20.80 6.87 9.97
CA LEU A 260 -20.73 5.77 10.91
C LEU A 260 -19.47 5.87 11.80
N TYR A 261 -18.31 6.13 11.21
CA TYR A 261 -17.06 6.26 11.96
C TYR A 261 -17.02 7.51 12.85
N PHE A 262 -17.58 8.65 12.42
CA PHE A 262 -17.73 9.83 13.30
C PHE A 262 -18.60 9.50 14.52
N GLY A 263 -19.73 8.82 14.33
CA GLY A 263 -20.60 8.39 15.43
C GLY A 263 -19.93 7.38 16.36
N ALA A 264 -19.23 6.40 15.79
CA ALA A 264 -18.47 5.41 16.57
C ALA A 264 -17.33 6.06 17.36
N LEU A 265 -16.64 7.04 16.79
CA LEU A 265 -15.56 7.77 17.45
C LEU A 265 -16.10 8.54 18.67
N GLN A 266 -17.21 9.27 18.52
CA GLN A 266 -17.84 9.99 19.62
C GLN A 266 -18.24 9.04 20.75
N LYS A 267 -18.83 7.88 20.41
CA LYS A 267 -19.21 6.87 21.40
C LYS A 267 -18.00 6.28 22.13
N ALA A 268 -16.91 5.99 21.42
CA ALA A 268 -15.68 5.49 22.01
C ALA A 268 -15.02 6.53 22.93
N ILE A 269 -15.01 7.80 22.53
CA ILE A 269 -14.46 8.89 23.36
C ILE A 269 -15.30 9.06 24.63
N GLY A 270 -16.63 8.99 24.53
CA GLY A 270 -17.52 9.02 25.70
C GLY A 270 -17.19 7.91 26.69
N ALA A 271 -17.12 6.65 26.22
CA ALA A 271 -16.76 5.51 27.07
C ALA A 271 -15.37 5.65 27.71
N PHE A 272 -14.40 6.22 26.98
CA PHE A 272 -13.07 6.51 27.51
C PHE A 272 -13.10 7.58 28.60
N VAL A 273 -13.77 8.71 28.36
CA VAL A 273 -13.90 9.80 29.35
C VAL A 273 -14.65 9.34 30.60
N ASP A 274 -15.69 8.51 30.44
CA ASP A 274 -16.41 7.91 31.57
C ASP A 274 -15.50 6.98 32.38
N SER A 275 -14.64 6.20 31.72
CA SER A 275 -13.67 5.33 32.42
C SER A 275 -12.67 6.14 33.25
N LEU A 276 -12.21 7.29 32.74
CA LEU A 276 -11.33 8.20 33.46
C LEU A 276 -12.06 8.91 34.61
N HIS A 277 -13.32 9.31 34.40
CA HIS A 277 -14.12 9.98 35.42
C HIS A 277 -14.45 9.07 36.61
N ASN A 278 -14.73 7.80 36.34
CA ASN A 278 -15.03 6.77 37.33
C ASN A 278 -13.76 6.22 38.02
N GLY A 279 -12.59 6.82 37.79
CA GLY A 279 -11.32 6.40 38.40
C GLY A 279 -10.96 4.95 38.12
N GLN A 280 -11.35 4.42 36.95
CA GLN A 280 -11.06 3.04 36.59
C GLN A 280 -9.54 2.83 36.47
N PRO A 281 -9.03 1.63 36.74
CA PRO A 281 -7.61 1.37 36.69
C PRO A 281 -7.08 1.40 35.23
N PRO A 282 -5.76 1.54 35.04
CA PRO A 282 -5.12 1.67 33.72
C PRO A 282 -5.59 0.68 32.67
N GLU A 283 -5.78 -0.59 33.03
CA GLU A 283 -6.15 -1.64 32.08
C GLU A 283 -7.46 -1.31 31.37
N LYS A 284 -8.43 -0.77 32.11
CA LYS A 284 -9.75 -0.44 31.57
C LYS A 284 -9.72 0.80 30.69
N PHE A 285 -9.12 1.90 31.14
CA PHE A 285 -9.09 3.11 30.31
C PHE A 285 -8.12 2.98 29.13
N ILE A 286 -7.04 2.20 29.24
CA ILE A 286 -6.16 1.86 28.10
C ILE A 286 -6.95 1.08 27.04
N SER A 287 -7.78 0.11 27.45
CA SER A 287 -8.63 -0.62 26.51
C SER A 287 -9.59 0.31 25.76
N GLN A 288 -10.19 1.28 26.46
CA GLN A 288 -11.07 2.27 25.82
C GLN A 288 -10.28 3.25 24.93
N SER A 289 -9.09 3.68 25.34
CA SER A 289 -8.19 4.51 24.51
C SER A 289 -7.80 3.79 23.22
N LYS A 290 -7.46 2.50 23.28
CA LYS A 290 -7.18 1.67 22.08
C LYS A 290 -8.36 1.66 21.10
N LEU A 291 -9.59 1.57 21.60
CA LEU A 291 -10.80 1.64 20.79
C LEU A 291 -10.95 3.02 20.11
N VAL A 292 -10.69 4.12 20.85
CA VAL A 292 -10.69 5.49 20.29
C VAL A 292 -9.66 5.63 19.17
N ILE A 293 -8.42 5.16 19.39
CA ILE A 293 -7.35 5.21 18.38
C ILE A 293 -7.71 4.40 17.14
N MET A 294 -8.22 3.17 17.32
CA MET A 294 -8.61 2.30 16.21
C MET A 294 -9.71 2.93 15.35
N VAL A 295 -10.79 3.40 15.98
CA VAL A 295 -11.92 4.00 15.26
C VAL A 295 -11.52 5.32 14.61
N GLY A 296 -10.74 6.15 15.31
CA GLY A 296 -10.20 7.41 14.79
C GLY A 296 -9.31 7.20 13.57
N GLN A 297 -8.43 6.20 13.59
CA GLN A 297 -7.56 5.90 12.45
C GLN A 297 -8.36 5.40 11.23
N ARG A 298 -9.41 4.59 11.45
CA ARG A 298 -10.32 4.18 10.35
C ARG A 298 -11.04 5.37 9.74
N LEU A 299 -11.47 6.33 10.56
CA LEU A 299 -12.08 7.58 10.09
C LEU A 299 -11.10 8.40 9.23
N VAL A 300 -9.89 8.63 9.73
CA VAL A 300 -8.80 9.34 9.01
C VAL A 300 -8.52 8.66 7.67
N ASN A 301 -8.37 7.34 7.64
CA ASN A 301 -8.11 6.59 6.40
C ASN A 301 -9.24 6.73 5.38
N THR A 302 -10.49 6.72 5.85
CA THR A 302 -11.67 6.87 4.99
C THR A 302 -11.75 8.28 4.41
N LEU A 303 -11.51 9.30 5.24
CA LEU A 303 -11.46 10.70 4.83
C LEU A 303 -10.32 10.95 3.83
N CYS A 304 -9.13 10.41 4.08
CA CYS A 304 -8.02 10.51 3.13
C CYS A 304 -8.39 9.89 1.79
N LYS A 305 -8.96 8.67 1.76
CA LYS A 305 -9.37 8.03 0.51
C LYS A 305 -10.40 8.87 -0.27
N GLU A 306 -11.37 9.45 0.43
CA GLU A 306 -12.35 10.34 -0.21
C GLU A 306 -11.69 11.61 -0.74
N ALA A 307 -10.72 12.16 0.00
CA ALA A 307 -10.05 13.38 -0.39
C ALA A 307 -9.32 13.26 -1.74
N HIS A 308 -8.71 12.09 -1.98
CA HIS A 308 -8.02 11.76 -3.22
C HIS A 308 -8.99 11.48 -4.38
N ARG A 309 -10.25 11.14 -4.12
CA ARG A 309 -11.28 10.96 -5.16
C ARG A 309 -11.85 12.29 -5.68
N GLN A 310 -11.79 13.35 -4.87
CA GLN A 310 -12.36 14.66 -5.19
C GLN A 310 -11.36 15.66 -5.79
N GLU A 311 -10.18 15.22 -6.24
CA GLU A 311 -9.08 15.92 -6.93
C GLU A 311 -8.56 17.27 -6.35
N LEU A 312 -9.26 17.95 -5.45
CA LEU A 312 -8.92 19.29 -4.94
C LEU A 312 -9.29 19.54 -3.47
N SER A 313 -9.61 18.51 -2.68
CA SER A 313 -10.03 18.70 -1.28
C SER A 313 -8.86 18.87 -0.28
N GLN A 314 -7.94 19.80 -0.57
CA GLN A 314 -6.82 20.14 0.32
C GLN A 314 -7.28 20.46 1.76
N SER A 315 -8.49 21.03 1.90
CA SER A 315 -9.17 21.24 3.18
C SER A 315 -9.48 19.93 3.93
N LEU A 316 -9.91 18.89 3.22
CA LEU A 316 -10.27 17.59 3.82
C LEU A 316 -9.01 16.80 4.23
N LEU A 317 -7.94 16.88 3.44
CA LEU A 317 -6.62 16.35 3.81
C LEU A 317 -6.05 17.05 5.05
N CYS A 318 -6.10 18.39 5.10
CA CYS A 318 -5.64 19.16 6.25
C CYS A 318 -6.39 18.77 7.53
N LYS A 319 -7.72 18.67 7.46
CA LYS A 319 -8.56 18.26 8.60
C LYS A 319 -8.31 16.80 9.02
N SER A 320 -8.07 15.90 8.06
CA SER A 320 -7.73 14.49 8.34
C SER A 320 -6.37 14.34 9.04
N ASN A 321 -5.35 15.10 8.58
CA ASN A 321 -4.03 15.16 9.21
C ASN A 321 -4.12 15.73 10.63
N HIS A 322 -4.95 16.76 10.83
CA HIS A 322 -5.18 17.33 12.15
C HIS A 322 -5.82 16.31 13.11
N LEU A 323 -6.81 15.55 12.64
CA LEU A 323 -7.44 14.48 13.42
C LEU A 323 -6.42 13.39 13.81
N CYS A 324 -5.52 13.02 12.88
CA CYS A 324 -4.42 12.09 13.14
C CYS A 324 -3.48 12.60 14.25
N ALA A 325 -3.12 13.89 14.22
CA ALA A 325 -2.27 14.49 15.25
C ALA A 325 -2.92 14.41 16.65
N LEU A 326 -4.21 14.70 16.76
CA LEU A 326 -4.95 14.59 18.04
C LEU A 326 -4.99 13.15 18.57
N LEU A 327 -5.16 12.16 17.69
CA LEU A 327 -5.13 10.75 18.09
C LEU A 327 -3.75 10.36 18.65
N LYS A 328 -2.66 10.83 18.04
CA LYS A 328 -1.30 10.61 18.55
C LYS A 328 -1.10 11.26 19.92
N GLN A 329 -1.55 12.49 20.10
CA GLN A 329 -1.48 13.19 21.39
C GLN A 329 -2.27 12.45 22.47
N LEU A 330 -3.48 11.96 22.15
CA LEU A 330 -4.28 11.16 23.06
C LEU A 330 -3.55 9.88 23.50
N ALA A 331 -2.87 9.19 22.58
CA ALA A 331 -2.13 7.97 22.89
C ALA A 331 -0.95 8.24 23.83
N VAL A 332 -0.17 9.30 23.57
CA VAL A 332 0.96 9.72 24.43
C VAL A 332 0.46 10.11 25.81
N ALA A 333 -0.60 10.92 25.89
CA ALA A 333 -1.18 11.33 27.15
C ALA A 333 -1.74 10.12 27.92
N THR A 334 -2.42 9.18 27.24
CA THR A 334 -2.94 7.94 27.86
C THR A 334 -1.81 7.13 28.48
N LYS A 335 -0.68 6.97 27.76
CA LYS A 335 0.50 6.29 28.29
C LYS A 335 1.05 7.00 29.53
N LYS A 336 1.15 8.33 29.48
CA LYS A 336 1.59 9.13 30.64
C LYS A 336 0.68 8.93 31.84
N ALA A 337 -0.64 8.96 31.66
CA ALA A 337 -1.61 8.76 32.75
C ALA A 337 -1.61 7.33 33.30
N ALA A 338 -1.36 6.32 32.45
CA ALA A 338 -1.18 4.94 32.92
C ALA A 338 0.06 4.78 33.78
N LEU A 339 1.21 5.33 33.35
CA LEU A 339 2.48 5.23 34.08
C LEU A 339 2.46 5.96 35.43
N HIS A 340 1.72 7.06 35.52
CA HIS A 340 1.65 7.90 36.72
C HIS A 340 0.36 7.69 37.52
N PHE A 341 -0.41 6.63 37.24
CA PHE A 341 -1.67 6.39 37.93
C PHE A 341 -1.43 6.18 39.45
N PRO A 342 -2.22 6.80 40.36
CA PRO A 342 -3.43 7.58 40.15
C PRO A 342 -3.23 9.11 40.21
N ASP A 343 -2.21 9.66 39.54
CA ASP A 343 -2.01 11.11 39.45
C ASP A 343 -3.21 11.81 38.78
N LYS A 344 -3.88 12.66 39.56
CA LYS A 344 -5.06 13.42 39.12
C LYS A 344 -4.72 14.42 38.01
N GLN A 345 -3.50 14.95 37.98
CA GLN A 345 -3.09 15.91 36.96
C GLN A 345 -2.93 15.22 35.60
N ALA A 346 -2.26 14.07 35.56
CA ALA A 346 -2.13 13.27 34.34
C ALA A 346 -3.49 12.76 33.80
N LEU A 347 -4.39 12.34 34.69
CA LEU A 347 -5.75 11.92 34.31
C LEU A 347 -6.59 13.08 33.77
N LEU A 348 -6.45 14.28 34.34
CA LEU A 348 -7.12 15.48 33.87
C LEU A 348 -6.60 15.90 32.49
N GLU A 349 -5.29 15.86 32.27
CA GLU A 349 -4.66 16.17 30.99
C GLU A 349 -5.19 15.28 29.85
N VAL A 350 -5.25 13.97 30.08
CA VAL A 350 -5.83 13.01 29.11
C VAL A 350 -7.31 13.30 28.86
N LYS A 351 -8.06 13.66 29.90
CA LYS A 351 -9.48 13.99 29.78
C LYS A 351 -9.69 15.24 28.93
N GLU A 352 -8.86 16.27 29.08
CA GLU A 352 -8.93 17.48 28.25
C GLU A 352 -8.56 17.18 26.79
N PHE A 353 -7.54 16.34 26.54
CA PHE A 353 -7.22 15.88 25.19
C PHE A 353 -8.37 15.08 24.55
N ALA A 354 -9.03 14.20 25.31
CA ALA A 354 -10.17 13.44 24.82
C ALA A 354 -11.35 14.37 24.45
N LYS A 355 -11.59 15.42 25.24
CA LYS A 355 -12.62 16.44 24.94
C LYS A 355 -12.26 17.25 23.70
N ASP A 356 -11.02 17.70 23.56
CA ASP A 356 -10.57 18.45 22.36
C ASP A 356 -10.72 17.59 21.10
N LEU A 357 -10.36 16.31 21.18
CA LEU A 357 -10.59 15.35 20.09
C LEU A 357 -12.07 15.22 19.74
N ALA A 358 -12.96 15.07 20.73
CA ALA A 358 -14.40 14.98 20.51
C ALA A 358 -14.97 16.26 19.87
N GLN A 359 -14.57 17.44 20.35
CA GLN A 359 -15.03 18.73 19.82
C GLN A 359 -14.57 18.93 18.39
N ARG A 360 -13.31 18.64 18.09
CA ARG A 360 -12.76 18.80 16.73
C ARG A 360 -13.33 17.78 15.77
N ALA A 361 -13.56 16.53 16.20
CA ALA A 361 -14.25 15.54 15.39
C ALA A 361 -15.70 15.96 15.08
N GLN A 362 -16.41 16.56 16.05
CA GLN A 362 -17.76 17.07 15.85
C GLN A 362 -17.80 18.28 14.92
N HIS A 363 -16.89 19.24 15.11
CA HIS A 363 -16.77 20.40 14.23
C HIS A 363 -16.42 19.99 12.79
N PHE A 364 -15.56 18.97 12.64
CA PHE A 364 -15.25 18.41 11.33
C PHE A 364 -16.49 17.77 10.70
N ARG A 365 -17.24 16.97 11.46
CA ARG A 365 -18.51 16.39 10.99
C ARG A 365 -19.51 17.45 10.51
N ILE A 366 -19.72 18.51 11.28
CA ILE A 366 -20.64 19.61 10.91
C ILE A 366 -20.14 20.38 9.68
N SER A 367 -18.83 20.63 9.60
CA SER A 367 -18.18 21.26 8.43
C SER A 367 -18.30 20.44 7.15
N LEU A 368 -18.70 19.17 7.23
CA LEU A 368 -18.92 18.25 6.12
C LEU A 368 -20.40 17.99 5.84
N ASP A 369 -21.32 18.73 6.49
CA ASP A 369 -22.77 18.60 6.35
C ASP A 369 -23.32 17.18 6.69
N LEU A 370 -22.75 16.51 7.72
CA LEU A 370 -23.00 15.08 8.06
C LEU A 370 -23.86 14.74 9.30
#